data_AF-A0AAE1G8L4-F1
#
_entry.id   AF-A0AAE1G8L4-F1
#
_cell.length_a   1.000
_cell.length_b   1.000
_cell.length_c   1.000
_cell.angle_alpha   90.00
_cell.angle_beta   90.00
_cell.angle_gamma   90.00
#
_symmetry.space_group_name_H-M   'P 1'
#
loop_
_entity.id
_entity.type
_entity.pdbx_description
1 polymer ?
#
loop_
_entity_poly.entity_id
_entity_poly.type
_entity_poly.pdbx_seq_one_letter_code
_entity_poly.pdbx_strand_id
1 'polypeptide(L)'
;MITVAPLFLLVVVVSFTTSLPQQVIPRATAVYANAYSEVDLGGYNFKFTDSLTNLSVNYFEDTMDSAVITGMWVFYENVNYNTQNQDKVYWAAGIDYFFNFPEEYRNVISSMRFVGHPDILNADYWTIFDMTLYQGDSVSGIEDASSLGDMEGRASSMALIGNANWTVFSIHVLYESCYGRPSTPSSPADGHLRCVLRTSIYAVVSYRQPFMPGHLRCRILLTAFAYRTALFAS
;
A
#
# COMPACT_ATOMS: atom_id res chain seq x y z
N MET A 1 -7.73 61.19 -44.32
CA MET A 1 -7.99 60.01 -43.46
C MET A 1 -6.98 58.95 -43.85
N ILE A 2 -5.96 58.72 -43.02
CA ILE A 2 -4.94 57.69 -43.24
C ILE A 2 -5.13 56.68 -42.12
N THR A 3 -5.42 55.43 -42.49
CA THR A 3 -5.70 54.31 -41.60
C THR A 3 -4.41 53.75 -41.02
N VAL A 4 -4.30 53.73 -39.69
CA VAL A 4 -3.16 53.17 -38.95
C VAL A 4 -3.43 51.69 -38.68
N ALA A 5 -2.58 50.79 -39.15
CA ALA A 5 -2.66 49.36 -38.83
C ALA A 5 -2.09 49.10 -37.41
N PRO A 6 -2.73 48.28 -36.57
CA PRO A 6 -2.23 48.00 -35.23
C PRO A 6 -1.05 47.02 -35.30
N LEU A 7 0.06 47.42 -34.66
CA LEU A 7 1.23 46.58 -34.44
C LEU A 7 0.88 45.55 -33.34
N PHE A 8 0.66 44.29 -33.72
CA PHE A 8 0.48 43.22 -32.74
C PHE A 8 1.83 42.78 -32.18
N LEU A 9 2.05 43.03 -30.89
CA LEU A 9 3.20 42.57 -30.14
C LEU A 9 3.00 41.08 -29.78
N LEU A 10 3.77 40.18 -30.40
CA LEU A 10 3.80 38.77 -30.04
C LEU A 10 4.66 38.59 -28.78
N VAL A 11 4.04 38.30 -27.63
CA VAL A 11 4.76 37.92 -26.40
C VAL A 11 4.97 36.41 -26.41
N VAL A 12 6.19 35.96 -26.68
CA VAL A 12 6.59 34.56 -26.54
C VAL A 12 7.00 34.33 -25.08
N VAL A 13 6.14 33.65 -24.31
CA VAL A 13 6.49 33.18 -22.97
C VAL A 13 7.28 31.88 -23.13
N VAL A 14 8.60 31.95 -23.02
CA VAL A 14 9.47 30.77 -22.95
C VAL A 14 9.56 30.34 -21.49
N SER A 15 8.75 29.34 -21.10
CA SER A 15 8.85 28.72 -19.79
C SER A 15 10.04 27.75 -19.76
N PHE A 16 11.15 28.17 -19.15
CA PHE A 16 12.23 27.26 -18.82
C PHE A 16 11.83 26.46 -17.58
N THR A 17 11.37 25.22 -17.77
CA THR A 17 11.29 24.26 -16.66
C THR A 17 12.71 23.80 -16.35
N THR A 18 13.40 24.50 -15.45
CA THR A 18 14.59 23.94 -14.81
C THR A 18 14.11 22.79 -13.93
N SER A 19 14.19 21.56 -14.43
CA SER A 19 14.07 20.38 -13.58
C SER A 19 15.14 20.50 -12.51
N LEU A 20 14.73 20.63 -11.25
CA LEU A 20 15.66 20.52 -10.13
C LEU A 20 16.45 19.21 -10.31
N PRO A 21 17.78 19.21 -10.07
CA PRO A 21 18.53 17.97 -10.10
C PRO A 21 17.85 17.00 -9.13
N GLN A 22 17.35 15.89 -9.68
CA GLN A 22 16.79 14.81 -8.88
C GLN A 22 17.90 14.39 -7.92
N GLN A 23 17.66 14.59 -6.63
CA GLN A 23 18.56 14.11 -5.59
C GLN A 23 18.70 12.61 -5.82
N VAL A 24 19.89 12.17 -6.24
CA VAL A 24 20.24 10.76 -6.31
C VAL A 24 20.31 10.29 -4.86
N ILE A 25 19.17 9.84 -4.34
CA ILE A 25 19.14 9.12 -3.07
C ILE A 25 20.05 7.91 -3.29
N PRO A 26 21.08 7.70 -2.44
CA PRO A 26 22.02 6.62 -2.63
C PRO A 26 21.28 5.31 -2.91
N ARG A 27 21.72 4.67 -3.98
CA ARG A 27 21.25 3.41 -4.56
C ARG A 27 21.00 2.36 -3.46
N ALA A 28 19.75 1.90 -3.38
CA ALA A 28 19.25 0.70 -2.72
C ALA A 28 19.99 0.27 -1.43
N THR A 29 19.51 0.73 -0.27
CA THR A 29 19.68 -0.06 0.96
C THR A 29 18.96 -1.39 0.73
N ALA A 30 19.66 -2.52 0.89
CA ALA A 30 19.03 -3.83 0.80
C ALA A 30 17.83 -3.89 1.76
N VAL A 31 16.72 -4.48 1.34
CA VAL A 31 15.56 -4.68 2.20
C VAL A 31 15.91 -5.68 3.31
N TYR A 32 15.53 -5.37 4.54
CA TYR A 32 15.76 -6.28 5.66
C TYR A 32 14.83 -5.99 6.83
N ALA A 33 14.67 -6.99 7.69
CA ALA A 33 14.16 -6.84 9.03
C ALA A 33 15.13 -7.52 10.00
N ASN A 34 15.75 -6.76 10.89
CA ASN A 34 16.56 -7.30 11.97
C ASN A 34 15.71 -7.35 13.23
N ALA A 35 15.33 -8.54 13.66
CA ALA A 35 14.46 -8.74 14.82
C ALA A 35 15.29 -9.14 16.04
N TYR A 36 14.83 -8.75 17.21
CA TYR A 36 15.52 -8.87 18.48
C TYR A 36 14.60 -9.55 19.50
N SER A 37 15.20 -10.39 20.36
CA SER A 37 14.49 -11.17 21.37
C SER A 37 14.08 -10.38 22.61
N GLU A 38 14.52 -9.12 22.72
CA GLU A 38 14.18 -8.21 23.81
C GLU A 38 13.81 -6.83 23.25
N VAL A 39 13.20 -6.01 24.08
CA VAL A 39 12.90 -4.60 23.76
C VAL A 39 14.19 -3.78 23.58
N ASP A 40 14.05 -2.62 22.96
CA ASP A 40 15.13 -1.64 22.75
C ASP A 40 16.35 -2.23 22.02
N LEU A 41 16.09 -3.14 21.08
CA LEU A 41 17.10 -3.82 20.27
C LEU A 41 18.09 -4.67 21.11
N GLY A 42 17.61 -5.18 22.24
CA GLY A 42 18.36 -6.05 23.15
C GLY A 42 18.33 -7.55 22.78
N GLY A 43 18.93 -8.37 23.63
CA GLY A 43 18.93 -9.82 23.45
C GLY A 43 19.69 -10.33 22.20
N TYR A 44 19.34 -11.54 21.76
CA TYR A 44 19.87 -12.11 20.52
C TYR A 44 19.02 -11.66 19.33
N ASN A 45 19.65 -11.59 18.16
CA ASN A 45 19.00 -11.07 16.96
C ASN A 45 19.16 -11.99 15.76
N PHE A 46 18.23 -11.86 14.82
CA PHE A 46 18.28 -12.50 13.53
C PHE A 46 17.89 -11.51 12.44
N LYS A 47 18.70 -11.47 11.37
CA LYS A 47 18.46 -10.61 10.21
C LYS A 47 17.77 -11.39 9.10
N PHE A 48 16.55 -10.98 8.79
CA PHE A 48 15.73 -11.49 7.69
C PHE A 48 15.90 -10.62 6.45
N THR A 49 16.15 -11.25 5.31
CA THR A 49 16.19 -10.62 3.98
C THR A 49 15.03 -11.05 3.09
N ASP A 50 14.31 -12.09 3.49
CA ASP A 50 13.28 -12.74 2.70
C ASP A 50 12.01 -12.92 3.52
N SER A 51 10.89 -13.14 2.82
CA SER A 51 9.63 -13.49 3.45
C SER A 51 9.69 -14.94 3.95
N LEU A 52 9.20 -15.20 5.16
CA LEU A 52 9.18 -16.53 5.76
C LEU A 52 7.77 -16.90 6.16
N THR A 53 7.30 -18.05 5.69
CA THR A 53 6.02 -18.63 6.09
C THR A 53 6.07 -19.23 7.50
N ASN A 54 7.24 -19.53 8.03
CA ASN A 54 7.41 -20.12 9.35
C ASN A 54 8.77 -19.73 9.95
N LEU A 55 8.75 -19.01 11.07
CA LEU A 55 9.96 -18.54 11.77
C LEU A 55 10.65 -19.62 12.60
N SER A 56 9.99 -20.75 12.89
CA SER A 56 10.60 -21.88 13.61
C SER A 56 11.80 -22.47 12.87
N VAL A 57 11.85 -22.33 11.54
CA VAL A 57 12.99 -22.74 10.69
C VAL A 57 14.29 -22.03 11.10
N ASN A 58 14.16 -20.82 11.66
CA ASN A 58 15.28 -20.01 12.14
C ASN A 58 15.35 -19.94 13.67
N TYR A 59 14.58 -20.76 14.39
CA TYR A 59 14.47 -20.75 15.85
C TYR A 59 14.11 -19.36 16.40
N PHE A 60 13.25 -18.61 15.68
CA PHE A 60 12.85 -17.24 16.03
C PHE A 60 11.32 -17.05 16.08
N GLU A 61 10.58 -18.15 16.16
CA GLU A 61 9.12 -18.14 16.41
C GLU A 61 8.84 -17.62 17.82
N ASP A 62 7.79 -16.82 17.97
CA ASP A 62 7.31 -16.32 19.26
C ASP A 62 8.40 -15.64 20.12
N THR A 63 9.36 -15.00 19.45
CA THR A 63 10.57 -14.44 20.08
C THR A 63 10.67 -12.93 19.91
N MET A 64 10.02 -12.35 18.89
CA MET A 64 10.25 -10.95 18.52
C MET A 64 9.66 -9.97 19.55
N ASP A 65 10.51 -9.09 20.09
CA ASP A 65 10.13 -8.01 21.03
C ASP A 65 10.44 -6.61 20.47
N SER A 66 11.47 -6.50 19.62
CA SER A 66 11.78 -5.27 18.89
C SER A 66 12.40 -5.57 17.52
N ALA A 67 12.40 -4.58 16.62
CA ALA A 67 12.96 -4.74 15.29
C ALA A 67 13.50 -3.42 14.71
N VAL A 68 14.46 -3.56 13.79
CA VAL A 68 14.88 -2.51 12.84
C VAL A 68 14.58 -2.98 11.43
N ILE A 69 13.86 -2.18 10.66
CA ILE A 69 13.47 -2.55 9.30
C ILE A 69 13.92 -1.53 8.26
N THR A 70 14.20 -2.04 7.07
CA THR A 70 14.23 -1.28 5.83
C THR A 70 13.27 -1.94 4.84
N GLY A 71 12.27 -1.17 4.39
CA GLY A 71 11.15 -1.65 3.58
C GLY A 71 9.83 -1.66 4.33
N MET A 72 8.76 -2.15 3.71
CA MET A 72 7.51 -2.47 4.38
C MET A 72 7.50 -3.95 4.76
N TRP A 73 7.32 -4.22 6.04
CA TRP A 73 7.27 -5.58 6.58
C TRP A 73 5.96 -5.79 7.32
N VAL A 74 5.40 -6.97 7.14
CA VAL A 74 4.18 -7.43 7.82
C VAL A 74 4.54 -8.66 8.66
N PHE A 75 4.15 -8.63 9.92
CA PHE A 75 4.42 -9.64 10.94
C PHE A 75 3.09 -10.25 11.36
N TYR A 76 3.04 -11.58 11.37
CA TYR A 76 1.81 -12.33 11.58
C TYR A 76 1.95 -13.24 12.79
N GLU A 77 0.89 -13.31 13.60
CA GLU A 77 0.86 -14.19 14.78
C GLU A 77 0.95 -15.67 14.43
N ASN A 78 0.35 -16.10 13.32
CA ASN A 78 0.39 -17.50 12.88
C ASN A 78 1.34 -17.70 11.71
N VAL A 79 1.72 -18.96 11.50
CA VAL A 79 2.43 -19.41 10.29
C VAL A 79 1.61 -19.18 9.02
N ASN A 80 2.28 -19.24 7.87
CA ASN A 80 1.71 -19.09 6.53
C ASN A 80 0.88 -17.81 6.39
N TYR A 81 1.35 -16.70 6.95
CA TYR A 81 0.75 -15.37 6.78
C TYR A 81 -0.72 -15.30 7.23
N ASN A 82 -1.04 -16.00 8.33
CA ASN A 82 -2.40 -16.11 8.88
C ASN A 82 -3.45 -16.70 7.90
N THR A 83 -3.03 -17.47 6.89
CA THR A 83 -3.96 -18.08 5.90
C THR A 83 -5.02 -19.00 6.52
N GLN A 84 -4.72 -19.65 7.65
CA GLN A 84 -5.64 -20.57 8.33
C GLN A 84 -6.47 -19.90 9.42
N ASN A 85 -5.89 -18.92 10.13
CA ASN A 85 -6.51 -18.22 11.24
C ASN A 85 -6.24 -16.72 11.07
N GLN A 86 -7.29 -15.93 10.82
CA GLN A 86 -7.17 -14.47 10.83
C GLN A 86 -6.96 -14.00 12.26
N ASP A 87 -5.76 -13.51 12.53
CA ASP A 87 -5.36 -13.10 13.88
C ASP A 87 -4.53 -11.82 13.84
N LYS A 88 -3.74 -11.56 14.88
CA LYS A 88 -2.96 -10.33 14.97
C LYS A 88 -2.01 -10.18 13.79
N VAL A 89 -1.99 -8.94 13.29
CA VAL A 89 -1.07 -8.48 12.26
C VAL A 89 -0.46 -7.17 12.73
N TYR A 90 0.86 -7.12 12.75
CA TYR A 90 1.60 -5.89 12.90
C TYR A 90 2.29 -5.55 11.58
N TRP A 91 2.29 -4.29 11.17
CA TRP A 91 3.04 -3.87 9.99
C TRP A 91 3.78 -2.58 10.29
N ALA A 92 4.95 -2.44 9.68
CA ALA A 92 5.76 -1.24 9.77
C ALA A 92 6.43 -0.99 8.42
N ALA A 93 6.69 0.28 8.12
CA ALA A 93 7.40 0.67 6.91
C ALA A 93 8.36 1.82 7.23
N GLY A 94 9.57 1.75 6.68
CA GLY A 94 10.56 2.81 6.84
C GLY A 94 11.94 2.43 6.32
N ILE A 95 12.91 3.32 6.56
CA ILE A 95 14.33 3.12 6.27
C ILE A 95 15.05 3.17 7.61
N ASP A 96 15.74 2.10 7.96
CA ASP A 96 16.37 1.92 9.27
C ASP A 96 15.42 2.30 10.43
N TYR A 97 14.13 1.94 10.26
CA TYR A 97 13.07 2.27 11.21
C TYR A 97 13.10 1.27 12.37
N PHE A 98 13.36 1.77 13.57
CA PHE A 98 13.41 0.99 14.79
C PHE A 98 12.11 1.13 15.59
N PHE A 99 11.64 0.04 16.18
CA PHE A 99 10.47 0.05 17.05
C PHE A 99 10.47 -1.14 18.01
N ASN A 100 9.78 -0.96 19.15
CA ASN A 100 9.37 -2.06 20.01
C ASN A 100 7.97 -2.50 19.60
N PHE A 101 7.72 -3.81 19.59
CA PHE A 101 6.35 -4.30 19.41
C PHE A 101 5.49 -3.85 20.61
N PRO A 102 4.25 -3.41 20.38
CA PRO A 102 3.28 -3.25 21.45
C PRO A 102 3.08 -4.58 22.19
N GLU A 103 2.71 -4.52 23.46
CA GLU A 103 2.67 -5.68 24.36
C GLU A 103 1.85 -6.85 23.79
N GLU A 104 0.76 -6.58 23.09
CA GLU A 104 -0.11 -7.58 22.48
C GLU A 104 0.49 -8.32 21.27
N TYR A 105 1.58 -7.78 20.68
CA TYR A 105 2.31 -8.36 19.54
C TYR A 105 3.68 -8.92 19.92
N ARG A 106 4.10 -8.78 21.19
CA ARG A 106 5.37 -9.32 21.68
C ARG A 106 5.31 -10.83 21.81
N ASN A 107 6.36 -11.53 21.39
CA ASN A 107 6.53 -12.98 21.56
C ASN A 107 5.36 -13.82 21.01
N VAL A 108 4.71 -13.35 19.93
CA VAL A 108 3.63 -14.08 19.26
C VAL A 108 3.80 -14.18 17.76
N ILE A 109 4.85 -13.58 17.18
CA ILE A 109 5.04 -13.56 15.73
C ILE A 109 5.62 -14.89 15.25
N SER A 110 4.91 -15.55 14.33
CA SER A 110 5.29 -16.86 13.77
C SER A 110 5.57 -16.84 12.26
N SER A 111 5.17 -15.80 11.53
CA SER A 111 5.58 -15.60 10.14
C SER A 111 5.70 -14.12 9.78
N MET A 112 6.40 -13.83 8.68
CA MET A 112 6.61 -12.45 8.23
C MET A 112 6.78 -12.34 6.72
N ARG A 113 6.32 -11.23 6.16
CA ARG A 113 6.34 -10.95 4.72
C ARG A 113 6.92 -9.56 4.45
N PHE A 114 7.85 -9.50 3.50
CA PHE A 114 8.26 -8.25 2.88
C PHE A 114 7.23 -7.86 1.81
N VAL A 115 6.82 -6.59 1.82
CA VAL A 115 5.90 -6.02 0.83
C VAL A 115 6.68 -4.94 0.08
N GLY A 116 6.81 -5.10 -1.24
CA GLY A 116 7.51 -4.16 -2.11
C GLY A 116 8.36 -4.85 -3.17
N HIS A 117 9.07 -4.04 -3.95
CA HIS A 117 9.98 -4.54 -4.97
C HIS A 117 11.22 -5.16 -4.30
N PRO A 118 11.66 -6.37 -4.72
CA PRO A 118 12.77 -7.09 -4.06
C PRO A 118 14.10 -6.32 -4.13
N ASP A 119 14.41 -5.70 -5.27
CA ASP A 119 15.71 -5.04 -5.50
C ASP A 119 15.72 -3.52 -5.28
N ILE A 120 14.55 -2.86 -5.30
CA ILE A 120 14.45 -1.40 -5.37
C ILE A 120 13.46 -0.91 -4.32
N LEU A 121 13.97 -0.46 -3.18
CA LEU A 121 13.20 -0.05 -2.00
C LEU A 121 12.01 0.89 -2.28
N ASN A 122 12.18 1.81 -3.23
CA ASN A 122 11.18 2.84 -3.58
C ASN A 122 10.62 2.68 -5.00
N ALA A 123 10.75 1.50 -5.61
CA ALA A 123 10.10 1.24 -6.90
C ALA A 123 8.59 1.22 -6.74
N ASP A 124 7.91 1.65 -7.80
CA ASP A 124 6.47 1.55 -7.92
C ASP A 124 6.08 0.08 -7.92
N TYR A 125 5.33 -0.33 -6.88
CA TYR A 125 5.00 -1.72 -6.62
C TYR A 125 3.63 -1.81 -5.97
N TRP A 126 2.77 -2.67 -6.49
CA TRP A 126 1.47 -2.96 -5.90
C TRP A 126 1.42 -4.41 -5.44
N THR A 127 0.76 -4.64 -4.30
CA THR A 127 0.46 -5.97 -3.78
C THR A 127 -1.00 -6.01 -3.33
N ILE A 128 -1.73 -7.03 -3.79
CA ILE A 128 -3.12 -7.28 -3.42
C ILE A 128 -3.17 -8.59 -2.64
N PHE A 129 -4.01 -8.60 -1.60
CA PHE A 129 -4.17 -9.70 -0.66
C PHE A 129 -5.63 -10.15 -0.65
N ASP A 130 -5.88 -11.45 -0.52
CA ASP A 130 -7.24 -12.01 -0.49
C ASP A 130 -7.93 -11.90 0.88
N MET A 131 -7.19 -11.54 1.93
CA MET A 131 -7.74 -11.26 3.26
C MET A 131 -7.49 -9.81 3.69
N THR A 132 -8.15 -9.42 4.78
CA THR A 132 -8.00 -8.10 5.38
C THR A 132 -6.64 -7.98 6.08
N LEU A 133 -6.17 -6.75 6.27
CA LEU A 133 -4.92 -6.44 6.98
C LEU A 133 -3.70 -7.18 6.40
N TYR A 134 -3.59 -7.30 5.07
CA TYR A 134 -2.43 -7.89 4.39
C TYR A 134 -2.21 -9.39 4.69
N GLN A 135 -3.24 -10.11 5.12
CA GLN A 135 -3.18 -11.54 5.38
C GLN A 135 -3.45 -12.35 4.12
N GLY A 136 -3.17 -13.65 4.20
CA GLY A 136 -3.58 -14.59 3.17
C GLY A 136 -2.69 -14.59 1.93
N ASP A 137 -3.23 -15.11 0.83
CA ASP A 137 -2.55 -15.16 -0.46
C ASP A 137 -2.37 -13.75 -1.02
N SER A 138 -1.32 -13.54 -1.81
CA SER A 138 -1.09 -12.27 -2.46
C SER A 138 -0.63 -12.40 -3.90
N VAL A 139 -1.03 -11.43 -4.71
CA VAL A 139 -0.51 -11.18 -6.06
C VAL A 139 0.09 -9.79 -6.10
N SER A 140 1.15 -9.61 -6.87
CA SER A 140 1.85 -8.33 -6.94
C SER A 140 2.41 -8.05 -8.32
N GLY A 141 2.74 -6.80 -8.58
CA GLY A 141 3.32 -6.37 -9.84
C GLY A 141 3.85 -4.95 -9.80
N ILE A 142 4.50 -4.57 -10.89
CA ILE A 142 5.08 -3.23 -11.12
C ILE A 142 4.43 -2.50 -12.30
N GLU A 143 3.70 -3.23 -13.13
CA GLU A 143 3.03 -2.70 -14.33
C GLU A 143 1.52 -2.73 -14.14
N ASP A 144 0.81 -2.10 -15.08
CA ASP A 144 -0.64 -2.18 -15.18
C ASP A 144 -1.08 -3.63 -15.38
N ALA A 145 -2.08 -4.06 -14.63
CA ALA A 145 -2.70 -5.37 -14.77
C ALA A 145 -4.15 -5.21 -15.24
N SER A 146 -4.48 -5.76 -16.41
CA SER A 146 -5.85 -5.78 -16.93
C SER A 146 -6.76 -6.81 -16.24
N SER A 147 -6.17 -7.74 -15.51
CA SER A 147 -6.83 -8.81 -14.76
C SER A 147 -5.96 -9.21 -13.57
N LEU A 148 -6.59 -9.63 -12.48
CA LEU A 148 -5.89 -10.18 -11.30
C LEU A 148 -5.87 -11.72 -11.30
N GLY A 149 -6.33 -12.36 -12.38
CA GLY A 149 -6.45 -13.81 -12.48
C GLY A 149 -7.27 -14.40 -11.33
N ASP A 150 -6.72 -15.40 -10.64
CA ASP A 150 -7.39 -16.11 -9.54
C ASP A 150 -7.68 -15.24 -8.30
N MET A 151 -7.09 -14.04 -8.23
CA MET A 151 -7.36 -13.05 -7.17
C MET A 151 -8.63 -12.22 -7.44
N GLU A 152 -9.19 -12.27 -8.66
CA GLU A 152 -10.43 -11.56 -8.99
C GLU A 152 -11.59 -12.01 -8.09
N GLY A 153 -12.29 -11.02 -7.52
CA GLY A 153 -13.39 -11.28 -6.59
C GLY A 153 -12.97 -11.74 -5.19
N ARG A 154 -11.68 -11.98 -4.93
CA ARG A 154 -11.16 -12.36 -3.59
C ARG A 154 -10.41 -11.23 -2.89
N ALA A 155 -9.93 -10.23 -3.63
CA ALA A 155 -9.15 -9.13 -3.08
C ALA A 155 -9.84 -8.40 -1.92
N SER A 156 -9.18 -8.33 -0.77
CA SER A 156 -9.71 -7.75 0.48
C SER A 156 -8.84 -6.63 1.06
N SER A 157 -7.53 -6.63 0.77
CA SER A 157 -6.64 -5.52 1.12
C SER A 157 -5.53 -5.33 0.08
N MET A 158 -4.92 -4.14 0.08
CA MET A 158 -3.92 -3.76 -0.93
C MET A 158 -2.85 -2.86 -0.32
N ALA A 159 -1.60 -3.08 -0.71
CA ALA A 159 -0.46 -2.22 -0.42
C ALA A 159 0.06 -1.57 -1.71
N LEU A 160 0.38 -0.29 -1.63
CA LEU A 160 0.96 0.51 -2.70
C LEU A 160 2.26 1.12 -2.22
N ILE A 161 3.35 0.85 -2.92
CA ILE A 161 4.70 1.35 -2.64
C ILE A 161 5.20 2.11 -3.87
N GLY A 162 6.01 3.13 -3.64
CA GLY A 162 6.55 4.01 -4.66
C GLY A 162 5.85 5.37 -4.73
N ASN A 163 6.05 6.06 -5.85
CA ASN A 163 5.60 7.42 -6.11
C ASN A 163 4.58 7.52 -7.27
N ALA A 164 4.31 6.41 -7.97
CA ALA A 164 3.31 6.37 -9.02
C ALA A 164 1.91 6.67 -8.49
N ASN A 165 1.10 7.29 -9.35
CA ASN A 165 -0.33 7.44 -9.12
C ASN A 165 -1.02 6.17 -9.59
N TRP A 166 -1.61 5.42 -8.67
CA TRP A 166 -2.34 4.20 -8.97
C TRP A 166 -3.83 4.45 -9.12
N THR A 167 -4.45 3.83 -10.12
CA THR A 167 -5.91 3.83 -10.30
C THR A 167 -6.40 2.40 -10.19
N VAL A 168 -7.34 2.15 -9.28
CA VAL A 168 -7.93 0.82 -9.09
C VAL A 168 -9.34 0.84 -9.65
N PHE A 169 -9.63 -0.12 -10.52
CA PHE A 169 -10.96 -0.29 -11.11
C PHE A 169 -11.66 -1.47 -10.43
N SER A 170 -12.92 -1.27 -10.05
CA SER A 170 -13.79 -2.37 -9.62
C SER A 170 -14.94 -2.45 -10.61
N ILE A 171 -15.13 -3.63 -11.20
CA ILE A 171 -16.31 -3.93 -11.98
C ILE A 171 -17.34 -4.51 -11.02
N HIS A 172 -18.13 -3.64 -10.39
CA HIS A 172 -19.40 -4.09 -9.82
C HIS A 172 -20.41 -4.12 -10.97
N VAL A 173 -20.69 -5.31 -11.51
CA VAL A 173 -21.91 -5.48 -12.30
C VAL A 173 -23.05 -5.56 -11.29
N LEU A 174 -23.70 -4.43 -11.03
CA LEU A 174 -24.94 -4.40 -10.25
C LEU A 174 -26.04 -5.09 -11.06
N TYR A 175 -26.13 -6.42 -10.96
CA TYR A 175 -27.33 -7.17 -11.33
C TYR A 175 -28.32 -7.14 -10.16
N GLU A 176 -28.73 -5.96 -9.70
CA GLU A 176 -29.94 -5.83 -8.88
C GLU A 176 -30.45 -4.38 -8.93
N SER A 177 -31.54 -4.19 -9.67
CA SER A 177 -32.49 -3.06 -9.57
C SER A 177 -32.00 -1.63 -9.94
N CYS A 178 -31.89 -1.36 -11.23
CA CYS A 178 -32.25 -0.04 -11.78
C CYS A 178 -33.74 -0.02 -12.13
N TYR A 179 -34.64 0.03 -11.14
CA TYR A 179 -36.03 0.45 -11.38
C TYR A 179 -36.20 1.88 -10.89
N GLY A 180 -35.92 2.83 -11.78
CA GLY A 180 -36.07 4.26 -11.52
C GLY A 180 -36.28 4.99 -12.84
N ARG A 181 -37.55 5.05 -13.28
CA ARG A 181 -38.20 5.84 -14.35
C ARG A 181 -37.42 6.15 -15.65
N PRO A 182 -38.08 6.02 -16.82
CA PRO A 182 -37.45 6.26 -18.10
C PRO A 182 -37.12 7.76 -18.25
N SER A 183 -35.83 8.07 -18.31
CA SER A 183 -35.36 9.20 -19.10
C SER A 183 -34.54 8.61 -20.25
N THR A 184 -34.81 9.15 -21.43
CA THR A 184 -34.44 8.73 -22.79
C THR A 184 -33.01 8.18 -22.97
N PRO A 185 -32.80 7.21 -23.89
CA PRO A 185 -31.49 6.63 -24.13
C PRO A 185 -30.67 7.51 -25.10
N SER A 186 -29.50 7.96 -24.66
CA SER A 186 -28.41 8.30 -25.57
C SER A 186 -27.07 7.91 -24.95
N SER A 187 -26.44 6.92 -25.58
CA SER A 187 -25.12 6.33 -25.31
C SER A 187 -25.10 5.12 -24.37
N PRO A 188 -24.79 3.91 -24.89
CA PRO A 188 -24.29 2.81 -24.08
C PRO A 188 -22.79 3.00 -23.79
N ALA A 189 -22.32 2.39 -22.71
CA ALA A 189 -20.92 2.24 -22.28
C ALA A 189 -20.26 3.46 -21.60
N ASP A 190 -20.47 3.59 -20.29
CA ASP A 190 -19.34 3.61 -19.34
C ASP A 190 -19.86 3.42 -17.91
N GLY A 191 -19.95 2.16 -17.48
CA GLY A 191 -20.39 1.76 -16.14
C GLY A 191 -19.24 1.59 -15.15
N HIS A 192 -18.06 2.15 -15.41
CA HIS A 192 -16.90 2.01 -14.54
C HIS A 192 -16.88 3.12 -13.49
N LEU A 193 -17.09 2.77 -12.23
CA LEU A 193 -16.78 3.67 -11.11
C LEU A 193 -15.26 3.84 -11.03
N ARG A 194 -14.78 5.05 -11.32
CA ARG A 194 -13.36 5.41 -11.19
C ARG A 194 -13.05 5.85 -9.76
N CYS A 195 -12.23 5.09 -9.05
CA CYS A 195 -11.60 5.55 -7.82
C CYS A 195 -10.18 6.01 -8.14
N VAL A 196 -9.95 7.33 -8.13
CA VAL A 196 -8.61 7.90 -8.31
C VAL A 196 -7.96 8.07 -6.94
N LEU A 197 -6.93 7.28 -6.64
CA LEU A 197 -6.12 7.45 -5.44
C LEU A 197 -4.95 8.39 -5.79
N ARG A 198 -4.93 9.59 -5.19
CA ARG A 198 -3.76 10.48 -5.21
C ARG A 198 -3.18 10.51 -3.80
N THR A 199 -2.09 9.80 -3.55
CA THR A 199 -1.37 9.91 -2.28
C THR A 199 0.13 9.72 -2.51
N SER A 200 0.90 10.73 -2.13
CA SER A 200 2.25 10.51 -1.62
C SER A 200 2.10 10.09 -0.15
N ILE A 201 2.80 9.03 0.26
CA ILE A 201 2.83 8.40 1.61
C ILE A 201 1.74 7.32 1.84
N TYR A 202 2.24 6.11 2.15
CA TYR A 202 1.59 4.81 2.45
C TYR A 202 0.06 4.81 2.57
N ALA A 203 -0.64 4.42 1.51
CA ALA A 203 -2.09 4.21 1.56
C ALA A 203 -2.40 2.80 2.09
N VAL A 204 -2.88 2.73 3.33
CA VAL A 204 -3.50 1.54 3.93
C VAL A 204 -4.98 1.55 3.56
N VAL A 205 -5.44 0.57 2.77
CA VAL A 205 -6.88 0.38 2.52
C VAL A 205 -7.30 -0.93 3.18
N SER A 206 -7.93 -0.82 4.36
CA SER A 206 -8.61 -1.93 5.05
C SER A 206 -10.11 -1.71 4.99
N TYR A 207 -10.84 -2.61 4.31
CA TYR A 207 -12.30 -2.58 4.25
C TYR A 207 -12.90 -3.23 5.51
N ARG A 208 -13.78 -2.50 6.21
CA ARG A 208 -14.64 -3.06 7.27
C ARG A 208 -16.10 -2.83 6.89
N GLN A 209 -16.87 -3.89 6.66
CA GLN A 209 -18.32 -3.76 6.55
C GLN A 209 -18.95 -3.73 7.95
N PRO A 210 -19.80 -2.76 8.31
CA PRO A 210 -20.81 -2.95 9.34
C PRO A 210 -22.12 -3.39 8.69
N PHE A 211 -22.63 -4.53 9.16
CA PHE A 211 -23.98 -4.99 8.91
C PHE A 211 -24.95 -4.05 9.63
N MET A 212 -25.75 -3.25 8.91
CA MET A 212 -26.99 -2.65 9.43
C MET A 212 -28.07 -2.52 8.35
N PRO A 213 -29.34 -2.80 8.68
CA PRO A 213 -30.45 -2.75 7.74
C PRO A 213 -31.05 -1.35 7.63
N GLY A 214 -31.36 -0.93 6.40
CA GLY A 214 -32.17 0.25 6.12
C GLY A 214 -31.36 1.50 5.79
N HIS A 215 -31.49 1.96 4.55
CA HIS A 215 -30.88 3.15 3.94
C HIS A 215 -29.43 3.03 3.47
N LEU A 216 -29.29 2.48 2.26
CA LEU A 216 -28.06 2.49 1.45
C LEU A 216 -27.72 3.91 0.98
N ARG A 217 -26.78 4.55 1.68
CA ARG A 217 -25.85 5.52 1.09
C ARG A 217 -24.47 4.86 1.11
N CYS A 218 -23.91 4.60 -0.06
CA CYS A 218 -22.54 4.09 -0.19
C CYS A 218 -21.58 5.17 0.33
N ARG A 219 -21.13 5.02 1.58
CA ARG A 219 -20.12 5.88 2.20
C ARG A 219 -18.93 4.98 2.51
N ILE A 220 -17.98 4.91 1.58
CA ILE A 220 -16.73 4.17 1.76
C ILE A 220 -15.87 4.98 2.73
N LEU A 221 -15.71 4.49 3.96
CA LEU A 221 -14.80 5.07 4.93
C LEU A 221 -13.38 4.53 4.64
N LEU A 222 -12.58 5.31 3.91
CA LEU A 222 -11.17 5.03 3.69
C LEU A 222 -10.35 5.62 4.83
N THR A 223 -9.68 4.78 5.61
CA THR A 223 -8.76 5.24 6.67
C THR A 223 -7.33 5.24 6.13
N ALA A 224 -6.88 6.35 5.57
CA ALA A 224 -5.47 6.55 5.20
C ALA A 224 -4.69 7.14 6.38
N PHE A 225 -3.57 6.52 6.77
CA PHE A 225 -2.63 7.10 7.74
C PHE A 225 -1.39 7.61 6.98
N ALA A 226 -1.25 8.93 6.87
CA ALA A 226 -0.01 9.56 6.40
C ALA A 226 0.86 9.90 7.61
N TYR A 227 1.99 9.21 7.79
CA TYR A 227 3.02 9.64 8.74
C TYR A 227 4.01 10.57 8.05
N ARG A 228 4.03 11.83 8.48
CA ARG A 228 5.07 12.80 8.15
C ARG A 228 6.26 12.47 9.03
N THR A 229 7.37 12.00 8.46
CA THR A 229 8.64 11.89 9.18
C THR A 229 9.06 13.29 9.64
N ALA A 230 9.04 13.52 10.95
CA ALA A 230 9.69 14.66 11.55
C ALA A 230 11.21 14.43 11.48
N LEU A 231 11.88 15.16 10.59
CA LEU A 231 13.33 15.30 10.64
C LEU A 231 13.70 16.02 11.94
N PHE A 232 14.18 15.28 12.94
CA PHE A 232 14.98 15.87 14.00
C PHE A 232 16.36 16.16 13.42
N ALA A 233 16.61 17.44 13.12
CA ALA A 233 17.96 17.95 12.94
C ALA A 233 18.60 18.06 14.33
N SER A 234 19.73 17.37 14.53
CA SER A 234 20.73 17.73 15.54
C SER A 234 21.77 18.63 14.90
#